data_AF-A0ABD5T7V9-F1
#
_entry.id   AF-A0ABD5T7V9-F1
#
_cell.length_a   1.000
_cell.length_b   1.000
_cell.length_c   1.000
_cell.angle_alpha   90.00
_cell.angle_beta   90.00
_cell.angle_gamma   90.00
#
_symmetry.space_group_name_H-M   'P 1'
#
loop_
_entity.id
_entity.type
_entity.pdbx_description
1 polymer ?
#
loop_
_entity_poly.entity_id
_entity_poly.type
_entity_poly.pdbx_seq_one_letter_code
_entity_poly.pdbx_strand_id
1 'polypeptide(L)'
;MYVGRFVVVAPGTGAYRVSSRSFPNRRVIDRGGVLTVGPTPDAPETDNPYVSYNCARAVRTPTDESLAVVGNGSHVDPIAEKLELGYPARDALATALLALDFEKDDYDTPRIAGVVGADAATIGTVRRDALLVQA
;
A
#
# COMPACT_ATOMS: atom_id res chain seq x y z
N MET A 1 -17.19 -4.63 14.95
CA MET A 1 -16.61 -5.05 13.65
C MET A 1 -15.26 -4.33 13.50
N TYR A 2 -14.15 -5.05 13.32
CA TYR A 2 -12.81 -4.45 13.10
C TYR A 2 -12.13 -5.18 11.95
N VAL A 3 -11.73 -4.43 10.92
CA VAL A 3 -11.08 -4.96 9.70
C VAL A 3 -9.63 -4.49 9.56
N GLY A 4 -9.10 -3.73 10.52
CA GLY A 4 -7.75 -3.18 10.45
C GLY A 4 -7.58 -2.11 9.37
N ARG A 5 -6.46 -2.20 8.65
CA ARG A 5 -6.16 -1.34 7.50
C ARG A 5 -6.93 -1.88 6.30
N PHE A 6 -7.54 -1.00 5.50
CA PHE A 6 -8.20 -1.44 4.26
C PHE A 6 -7.95 -0.47 3.12
N VAL A 7 -8.01 -1.01 1.90
CA VAL A 7 -7.91 -0.28 0.63
C VAL A 7 -9.22 -0.39 -0.13
N VAL A 8 -9.51 0.62 -0.95
CA VAL A 8 -10.53 0.56 -2.01
C VAL A 8 -9.79 0.77 -3.33
N VAL A 9 -10.07 -0.08 -4.30
CA VAL A 9 -9.37 -0.12 -5.59
C VAL A 9 -10.42 -0.33 -6.67
N ALA A 10 -10.60 0.67 -7.53
CA ALA A 10 -11.50 0.66 -8.67
C ALA A 10 -10.95 1.59 -9.77
N PRO A 11 -11.36 1.45 -11.04
CA PRO A 11 -11.01 2.40 -12.09
C PRO A 11 -11.28 3.85 -11.66
N GLY A 12 -10.27 4.70 -11.79
CA GLY A 12 -10.30 6.12 -11.40
C GLY A 12 -10.37 6.40 -9.89
N THR A 13 -10.46 5.38 -9.03
CA THR A 13 -10.65 5.57 -7.58
C THR A 13 -9.77 4.63 -6.75
N GLY A 14 -8.86 5.22 -5.99
CA GLY A 14 -8.10 4.55 -4.93
C GLY A 14 -8.36 5.20 -3.58
N ALA A 15 -8.56 4.41 -2.53
CA ALA A 15 -8.63 4.92 -1.17
C ALA A 15 -7.87 4.02 -0.20
N TYR A 16 -7.33 4.64 0.85
CA TYR A 16 -6.68 3.95 1.95
C TYR A 16 -7.17 4.49 3.28
N ARG A 17 -7.43 3.59 4.23
CA ARG A 17 -7.73 3.95 5.62
C ARG A 17 -6.89 3.12 6.58
N VAL A 18 -6.20 3.82 7.47
CA VAL A 18 -5.60 3.23 8.66
C VAL A 18 -6.65 3.11 9.78
N SER A 19 -6.82 1.91 10.32
CA SER A 19 -7.56 1.70 11.58
C SER A 19 -6.70 0.85 12.52
N SER A 20 -6.47 1.35 13.73
CA SER A 20 -5.53 0.74 14.67
C SER A 20 -6.06 0.83 16.09
N ARG A 21 -5.88 -0.26 16.85
CA ARG A 21 -6.15 -0.28 18.29
C ARG A 21 -4.88 0.03 19.09
N SER A 22 -3.78 -0.62 18.73
CA SER A 22 -2.50 -0.52 19.45
C SER A 22 -1.70 0.75 19.12
N PHE A 23 -1.93 1.32 17.93
CA PHE A 23 -1.22 2.51 17.45
C PHE A 23 -2.20 3.54 16.86
N PRO A 24 -3.06 4.17 17.69
CA PRO A 24 -4.10 5.09 17.24
C PRO A 24 -3.58 6.48 16.87
N ASN A 25 -2.44 6.89 17.44
CA ASN A 25 -1.84 8.22 17.29
C ASN A 25 -1.08 8.36 15.97
N ARG A 26 -1.81 8.20 14.85
CA ARG A 26 -1.27 8.28 13.49
C ARG A 26 -2.19 9.07 12.56
N ARG A 27 -1.58 9.70 11.57
CA ARG A 27 -2.26 10.48 10.54
C ARG A 27 -1.63 10.25 9.17
N VAL A 28 -2.38 10.56 8.13
CA VAL A 28 -1.84 10.67 6.76
C VAL A 28 -1.32 12.09 6.57
N ILE A 29 -0.12 12.21 6.02
CA ILE A 29 0.56 13.47 5.73
C ILE A 29 0.90 13.46 4.24
N ASP A 30 0.55 14.52 3.52
CA ASP A 30 0.99 14.70 2.13
C ASP A 30 2.43 15.22 2.10
N ARG A 31 3.28 14.53 1.34
CA ARG A 31 4.68 14.87 1.11
C ARG A 31 4.96 15.01 -0.39
N GLY A 32 4.24 15.93 -1.04
CA GLY A 32 4.43 16.23 -2.47
C GLY A 32 3.84 15.16 -3.37
N GLY A 33 2.61 14.71 -3.09
CA GLY A 33 1.92 13.67 -3.86
C GLY A 33 2.23 12.25 -3.39
N VAL A 34 3.08 12.10 -2.38
CA VAL A 34 3.28 10.86 -1.63
C VAL A 34 2.53 10.99 -0.30
N LEU A 35 1.49 10.19 -0.12
CA LEU A 35 0.72 10.17 1.12
C LEU A 35 1.35 9.19 2.09
N THR A 36 1.85 9.70 3.21
CA THR A 36 2.58 8.94 4.23
C THR A 36 1.75 8.80 5.50
N VAL A 37 1.55 7.57 5.96
CA VAL A 37 1.10 7.29 7.33
C VAL A 37 2.29 7.55 8.26
N GLY A 38 2.10 8.40 9.25
CA GLY A 38 3.10 8.69 10.26
C GLY A 38 2.50 9.07 11.62
N PRO A 39 3.34 9.25 12.64
CA PRO A 39 2.88 9.60 13.99
C PRO A 39 2.23 10.98 14.03
N THR A 40 1.27 11.14 14.94
CA THR A 40 0.87 12.47 15.42
C THR A 40 1.90 13.02 16.42
N PRO A 41 1.90 14.32 16.74
CA PRO A 41 2.82 14.88 17.74
C PRO A 41 2.78 14.16 19.10
N ASP A 42 1.60 13.66 19.51
CA ASP A 42 1.39 12.94 20.79
C ASP A 42 1.62 11.42 20.69
N ALA A 43 2.21 10.93 19.60
CA ALA A 43 2.48 9.52 19.46
C ALA A 43 3.67 9.12 20.36
N PRO A 44 3.55 8.04 21.17
CA PRO A 44 4.70 7.50 21.87
C PRO A 44 5.73 6.97 20.86
N GLU A 45 7.01 6.98 21.26
CA GLU A 45 8.06 6.31 20.49
C GLU A 45 7.76 4.81 20.39
N THR A 46 8.10 4.21 19.24
CA THR A 46 7.87 2.80 18.99
C THR A 46 8.88 2.25 18.00
N ASP A 47 9.35 1.04 18.27
CA ASP A 47 10.25 0.30 17.39
C ASP A 47 9.49 -0.56 16.36
N ASN A 48 8.15 -0.50 16.32
CA ASN A 48 7.38 -1.29 15.39
C ASN A 48 7.60 -0.77 13.95
N PRO A 49 8.19 -1.56 13.04
CA PRO A 49 8.55 -1.09 11.70
C PRO A 49 7.33 -0.93 10.78
N TYR A 50 6.14 -1.39 11.19
CA TYR A 50 4.93 -1.43 10.38
C TYR A 50 3.95 -0.29 10.72
N VAL A 51 4.42 0.80 11.34
CA VAL A 51 3.55 1.92 11.76
C VAL A 51 3.69 3.19 10.92
N SER A 52 4.80 3.33 10.18
CA SER A 52 5.09 4.47 9.31
C SER A 52 5.49 4.01 7.91
N TYR A 53 4.80 4.50 6.88
CA TYR A 53 4.99 4.08 5.48
C TYR A 53 4.22 5.00 4.52
N ASN A 54 4.61 4.98 3.24
CA ASN A 54 3.81 5.57 2.18
C ASN A 54 2.59 4.67 1.94
N CYS A 55 1.39 5.22 2.13
CA CYS A 55 0.14 4.49 1.90
C CYS A 55 -0.49 4.79 0.54
N ALA A 56 -0.08 5.89 -0.11
CA ALA A 56 -0.41 6.15 -1.50
C ALA A 56 0.72 6.90 -2.21
N ARG A 57 0.94 6.59 -3.49
CA ARG A 57 1.92 7.27 -4.34
C ARG A 57 1.40 7.37 -5.76
N ALA A 58 1.41 8.57 -6.32
CA ALA A 58 1.17 8.79 -7.75
C ALA A 58 2.39 8.35 -8.56
N VAL A 59 2.16 7.77 -9.74
CA VAL A 59 3.19 7.23 -10.63
C VAL A 59 2.93 7.69 -12.06
N ARG A 60 4.01 8.04 -12.75
CA ARG A 60 4.02 8.19 -14.21
C ARG A 60 4.82 7.04 -14.81
N THR A 61 4.20 6.28 -15.71
CA THR A 61 4.88 5.18 -16.40
C THR A 61 5.77 5.71 -17.54
N PRO A 62 6.65 4.89 -18.13
CA PRO A 62 7.44 5.29 -19.30
C PRO A 62 6.60 5.68 -20.54
N THR A 63 5.33 5.29 -20.59
CA THR A 63 4.37 5.66 -21.64
C THR A 63 3.53 6.89 -21.27
N ASP A 64 3.92 7.61 -20.22
CA ASP A 64 3.26 8.80 -19.65
C ASP A 64 1.85 8.55 -19.08
N GLU A 65 1.51 7.28 -18.83
CA GLU A 65 0.26 6.91 -18.16
C GLU A 65 0.31 7.33 -16.68
N SER A 66 -0.80 7.92 -16.20
CA SER A 66 -0.96 8.26 -14.77
C SER A 66 -1.56 7.09 -14.02
N LEU A 67 -0.81 6.55 -13.06
CA LEU A 67 -1.26 5.52 -12.14
C LEU A 67 -1.17 6.02 -10.69
N ALA A 68 -1.88 5.35 -9.80
CA ALA A 68 -1.69 5.51 -8.36
C ALA A 68 -1.55 4.14 -7.71
N VAL A 69 -0.62 4.02 -6.77
CA VAL A 69 -0.47 2.85 -5.91
C VAL A 69 -1.04 3.19 -4.54
N VAL A 70 -1.84 2.31 -3.95
CA VAL A 70 -2.33 2.42 -2.57
C VAL A 70 -2.04 1.13 -1.81
N GLY A 71 -1.72 1.20 -0.52
CA GLY A 71 -1.40 -0.01 0.25
C GLY A 71 -1.17 0.22 1.73
N ASN A 72 -1.06 -0.87 2.50
CA ASN A 72 -0.98 -0.83 3.97
C ASN A 72 0.45 -0.88 4.54
N GLY A 73 1.48 -0.65 3.74
CA GLY A 73 2.86 -0.74 4.20
C GLY A 73 3.89 -0.28 3.18
N SER A 74 5.17 -0.46 3.52
CA SER A 74 6.32 -0.01 2.72
C SER A 74 6.41 -0.57 1.31
N HIS A 75 5.66 -1.65 1.00
CA HIS A 75 5.60 -2.25 -0.33
C HIS A 75 4.96 -1.34 -1.40
N VAL A 76 4.28 -0.25 -1.00
CA VAL A 76 3.80 0.78 -1.95
C VAL A 76 4.95 1.34 -2.79
N ASP A 77 6.13 1.56 -2.18
CA ASP A 77 7.28 2.13 -2.86
C ASP A 77 7.86 1.21 -3.95
N PRO A 78 8.24 -0.06 -3.68
CA PRO A 78 8.74 -0.95 -4.73
C PRO A 78 7.69 -1.30 -5.79
N ILE A 79 6.38 -1.26 -5.48
CA ILE A 79 5.34 -1.38 -6.51
C ILE A 79 5.38 -0.16 -7.43
N ALA A 80 5.41 1.05 -6.87
CA ALA A 80 5.48 2.29 -7.62
C ALA A 80 6.74 2.37 -8.50
N GLU A 81 7.90 2.03 -7.95
CA GLU A 81 9.18 1.98 -8.68
C GLU A 81 9.13 1.00 -9.86
N LYS A 82 8.50 -0.16 -9.69
CA LYS A 82 8.34 -1.12 -10.80
C LYS A 82 7.43 -0.59 -11.91
N LEU A 83 6.36 0.12 -11.56
CA LEU A 83 5.48 0.77 -12.53
C LEU A 83 6.22 1.90 -13.27
N GLU A 84 7.06 2.68 -12.57
CA GLU A 84 7.95 3.69 -13.18
C GLU A 84 8.95 3.05 -14.16
N LEU A 85 9.34 1.80 -13.93
CA LEU A 85 10.17 1.00 -14.84
C LEU A 85 9.36 0.32 -15.97
N GLY A 86 8.04 0.50 -16.02
CA GLY A 86 7.18 -0.02 -17.08
C GLY A 86 6.66 -1.45 -16.86
N TYR A 87 6.75 -1.98 -15.64
CA TYR A 87 6.11 -3.27 -15.33
C TYR A 87 4.59 -3.13 -15.42
N PRO A 88 3.86 -4.15 -15.91
CA PRO A 88 2.41 -4.17 -15.81
C PRO A 88 1.98 -4.24 -14.34
N ALA A 89 0.81 -3.67 -14.02
CA ALA A 89 0.30 -3.59 -12.65
C ALA A 89 0.27 -4.93 -11.91
N ARG A 90 -0.14 -5.99 -12.59
CA ARG A 90 -0.14 -7.36 -12.06
C ARG A 90 1.23 -7.79 -11.57
N ASP A 91 2.28 -7.55 -12.36
CA ASP A 91 3.63 -8.05 -12.06
C ASP A 91 4.32 -7.15 -11.03
N ALA A 92 4.07 -5.83 -11.08
CA ALA A 92 4.52 -4.91 -10.05
C ALA A 92 3.98 -5.32 -8.66
N LEU A 93 2.68 -5.62 -8.58
CA LEU A 93 2.04 -6.15 -7.37
C LEU A 93 2.61 -7.52 -6.97
N ALA A 94 2.58 -8.50 -7.88
CA ALA A 94 2.97 -9.86 -7.57
C ALA A 94 4.42 -9.94 -7.08
N THR A 95 5.35 -9.25 -7.75
CA THR A 95 6.78 -9.32 -7.39
C THR A 95 7.08 -8.64 -6.05
N ALA A 96 6.49 -7.47 -5.77
CA ALA A 96 6.71 -6.78 -4.50
C ALA A 96 6.04 -7.52 -3.32
N LEU A 97 4.82 -8.01 -3.51
CA LEU A 97 4.09 -8.75 -2.48
C LEU A 97 4.77 -10.10 -2.20
N LEU A 98 5.20 -10.84 -3.23
CA LEU A 98 5.93 -12.09 -3.04
C LEU A 98 7.27 -11.88 -2.31
N ALA A 99 8.01 -10.82 -2.66
CA ALA A 99 9.32 -10.57 -2.08
C ALA A 99 9.27 -10.11 -0.62
N LEU A 100 8.29 -9.26 -0.27
CA LEU A 100 8.17 -8.69 1.07
C LEU A 100 7.31 -9.52 2.02
N ASP A 101 6.48 -10.41 1.46
CA ASP A 101 5.63 -11.35 2.17
C ASP A 101 4.69 -10.67 3.19
N PHE A 102 3.91 -11.43 3.95
CA PHE A 102 3.13 -10.88 5.08
C PHE A 102 4.04 -10.30 6.18
N GLU A 103 3.49 -9.39 6.99
CA GLU A 103 4.21 -8.76 8.11
C GLU A 103 4.46 -9.76 9.24
N LYS A 104 5.68 -9.83 9.77
CA LYS A 104 6.07 -10.78 10.82
C LYS A 104 5.73 -10.23 12.20
N ASP A 105 4.45 -9.92 12.39
CA ASP A 105 3.86 -9.53 13.68
C ASP A 105 3.06 -10.70 14.28
N ASP A 106 2.47 -10.48 15.47
CA ASP A 106 1.70 -11.50 16.19
C ASP A 106 0.44 -11.99 15.44
N TYR A 107 0.05 -11.32 14.35
CA TYR A 107 -1.18 -11.57 13.61
C TYR A 107 -0.94 -12.01 12.16
N ASP A 108 0.33 -12.15 11.76
CA ASP A 108 0.71 -12.37 10.35
C ASP A 108 0.05 -11.39 9.41
N THR A 109 0.03 -10.10 9.78
CA THR A 109 -0.78 -9.11 9.07
C THR A 109 -0.52 -9.16 7.56
N PRO A 110 -1.56 -9.41 6.73
CA PRO A 110 -1.40 -9.42 5.28
C PRO A 110 -0.91 -8.07 4.76
N ARG A 111 -0.08 -8.12 3.71
CA ARG A 111 0.15 -6.94 2.88
C ARG A 111 -0.95 -6.87 1.83
N ILE A 112 -1.55 -5.69 1.68
CA ILE A 112 -2.59 -5.39 0.72
C ILE A 112 -2.21 -4.14 -0.06
N ALA A 113 -2.34 -4.20 -1.38
CA ALA A 113 -2.08 -3.07 -2.24
C ALA A 113 -2.98 -3.10 -3.49
N GLY A 114 -3.11 -1.96 -4.14
CA GLY A 114 -3.70 -1.86 -5.45
C GLY A 114 -3.05 -0.81 -6.31
N VAL A 115 -3.17 -1.00 -7.62
CA VAL A 115 -2.78 -0.06 -8.65
C VAL A 115 -4.06 0.42 -9.33
N VAL A 116 -4.21 1.72 -9.45
CA VAL A 116 -5.38 2.40 -10.02
C VAL A 116 -4.94 3.21 -11.22
N GLY A 117 -5.52 2.91 -12.38
CA GLY A 117 -5.49 3.77 -13.57
C GLY A 117 -6.87 4.37 -13.82
N ALA A 118 -7.02 5.13 -14.91
CA ALA A 118 -8.29 5.77 -15.26
C ALA A 118 -9.40 4.73 -15.54
N ASP A 119 -9.10 3.71 -16.35
CA ASP A 119 -10.08 2.75 -16.84
C ASP A 119 -9.88 1.32 -16.32
N ALA A 120 -8.79 1.09 -15.58
CA ALA A 120 -8.44 -0.22 -15.04
C ALA A 120 -7.94 -0.10 -13.60
N ALA A 121 -8.08 -1.17 -12.84
CA ALA A 121 -7.47 -1.30 -11.53
C ALA A 121 -7.00 -2.73 -11.31
N THR A 122 -6.06 -2.92 -10.40
CA THR A 122 -5.57 -4.25 -10.02
C THR A 122 -5.32 -4.25 -8.53
N ILE A 123 -5.82 -5.25 -7.83
CA ILE A 123 -5.65 -5.42 -6.38
C ILE A 123 -4.82 -6.67 -6.10
N GLY A 124 -4.01 -6.62 -5.05
CA GLY A 124 -3.20 -7.74 -4.61
C GLY A 124 -3.15 -7.87 -3.10
N THR A 125 -2.98 -9.10 -2.64
CA THR A 125 -2.67 -9.40 -1.24
C THR A 125 -1.71 -10.57 -1.14
N VAL A 126 -0.78 -10.48 -0.18
CA VAL A 126 -0.03 -11.64 0.32
C VAL A 126 -0.40 -11.88 1.78
N ARG A 127 -0.73 -13.13 2.07
CA ARG A 127 -1.04 -13.67 3.39
C ARG A 127 -0.04 -14.80 3.65
N ARG A 128 -0.01 -15.28 4.89
CA ARG A 128 0.80 -16.45 5.28
C ARG A 128 0.63 -17.67 4.36
N ASP A 129 -0.56 -17.85 3.80
CA ASP A 129 -0.94 -19.04 3.04
C ASP A 129 -1.09 -18.82 1.53
N ALA A 130 -1.02 -17.57 1.05
CA ALA A 130 -1.40 -17.26 -0.33
C ALA A 130 -0.86 -15.91 -0.81
N LEU A 131 -0.58 -15.84 -2.12
CA LEU A 131 -0.45 -14.61 -2.88
C LEU A 131 -1.57 -14.57 -3.94
N LEU A 132 -2.36 -13.51 -3.95
CA LEU A 132 -3.45 -13.31 -4.90
C LEU A 132 -3.33 -11.93 -5.55
N VAL A 133 -3.49 -11.88 -6.87
CA VAL A 133 -3.54 -10.63 -7.65
C VAL A 133 -4.68 -10.75 -8.65
N GLN A 134 -5.56 -9.74 -8.69
CA GLN A 134 -6.76 -9.70 -9.54
C GLN A 134 -6.91 -8.33 -10.20
N ALA A 135 -7.35 -8.32 -11.45
CA ALA A 135 -7.68 -7.13 -12.24
C ALA A 135 -9.20 -7.05 -12.43
#